data_AF-A0A931XLX6-F1
#
_entry.id   AF-A0A931XLX6-F1
#
_cell.length_a   1.000
_cell.length_b   1.000
_cell.length_c   1.000
_cell.angle_alpha   90.00
_cell.angle_beta   90.00
_cell.angle_gamma   90.00
#
_symmetry.space_group_name_H-M   'P 1'
#
loop_
_entity.id
_entity.type
_entity.pdbx_description
1 polymer ?
#
loop_
_entity_poly.entity_id
_entity_poly.type
_entity_poly.pdbx_seq_one_letter_code
_entity_poly.pdbx_strand_id
1 'polypeptide(L)'
;MSFDSSKDVRFRLSFDLLGLKYDYVTGYNSSSEARLAVQRNEIQYHDETLPAYRSQVEPNMVKTGIVTPIYYNDLVTPQGDVKASPDVPELPSFTQLYSQVFGKPPSGIKYEALKAANISNVNMSRVILLPPGSPPDAAAALRQAFVSLARDEEFLADAKRVMRFAPRFGTGEEADRLYQKVMQAPAEVLNFLRQFIDQVKK
;
A
#
# COMPACT_ATOMS: atom_id res chain seq x y z
N MET A 1 13.88 4.60 -5.14
CA MET A 1 12.56 5.22 -4.92
C MET A 1 12.61 6.53 -5.68
N SER A 2 11.60 6.76 -6.50
CA SER A 2 11.55 7.83 -7.50
C SER A 2 10.38 8.74 -7.15
N PHE A 3 10.52 10.06 -7.29
CA PHE A 3 9.52 11.05 -6.84
C PHE A 3 8.08 10.80 -7.34
N ASP A 4 7.93 10.08 -8.44
CA ASP A 4 6.67 9.68 -9.09
C ASP A 4 6.16 8.28 -8.70
N SER A 5 6.89 7.56 -7.84
CA SER A 5 6.49 6.24 -7.40
C SER A 5 5.22 6.32 -6.55
N SER A 6 4.35 5.33 -6.70
CA SER A 6 3.10 5.25 -5.92
C SER A 6 3.35 5.22 -4.40
N LYS A 7 4.50 4.71 -3.95
CA LYS A 7 4.91 4.75 -2.55
C LYS A 7 5.16 6.18 -2.07
N ASP A 8 5.94 6.93 -2.84
CA ASP A 8 6.37 8.28 -2.51
C ASP A 8 5.21 9.28 -2.57
N VAL A 9 4.30 9.11 -3.54
CA VAL A 9 3.06 9.89 -3.61
C VAL A 9 2.21 9.71 -2.36
N ARG A 10 2.03 8.46 -1.89
CA ARG A 10 1.22 8.19 -0.68
C ARG A 10 1.85 8.77 0.57
N PHE A 11 3.16 8.59 0.74
CA PHE A 11 3.90 9.15 1.86
C PHE A 11 3.68 10.66 1.97
N ARG A 12 3.92 11.38 0.87
CA ARG A 12 3.76 12.83 0.82
C ARG A 12 2.31 13.25 1.07
N LEU A 13 1.33 12.58 0.47
CA LEU A 13 -0.10 12.88 0.69
C LEU A 13 -0.53 12.68 2.14
N SER A 14 -0.10 11.60 2.79
CA SER A 14 -0.40 11.34 4.20
C SER A 14 0.18 12.44 5.10
N PHE A 15 1.43 12.84 4.86
CA PHE A 15 2.09 13.89 5.64
C PHE A 15 1.47 15.27 5.41
N ASP A 16 1.13 15.59 4.16
CA ASP A 16 0.41 16.79 3.79
C ASP A 16 -0.98 16.89 4.45
N LEU A 17 -1.70 15.78 4.53
CA LEU A 17 -2.99 15.70 5.23
C LEU A 17 -2.82 15.95 6.72
N LEU A 18 -1.79 15.36 7.34
CA LEU A 18 -1.43 15.58 8.74
C LEU A 18 -0.88 17.00 9.00
N GLY A 19 -0.64 17.81 7.97
CA GLY A 19 -0.10 19.17 8.10
C GLY A 19 1.35 19.19 8.58
N LEU A 20 2.11 18.11 8.38
CA LEU A 20 3.48 17.99 8.84
C LEU A 20 4.42 18.82 7.94
N LYS A 21 5.45 19.41 8.55
CA LYS A 21 6.60 19.95 7.83
C LYS A 21 7.66 18.86 7.73
N TYR A 22 8.12 18.56 6.53
CA TYR A 22 9.09 17.50 6.28
C TYR A 22 9.96 17.84 5.08
N ASP A 23 11.19 17.35 5.11
CA ASP A 23 12.07 17.31 3.94
C ASP A 23 11.92 15.94 3.27
N TYR A 24 11.60 15.95 1.98
CA TYR A 24 11.46 14.71 1.22
C TYR A 24 12.80 14.28 0.64
N VAL A 25 13.34 13.17 1.15
CA VAL A 25 14.60 12.57 0.68
C VAL A 25 14.29 11.44 -0.30
N THR A 26 14.81 11.58 -1.53
CA THR A 26 14.68 10.60 -2.62
C THR A 26 16.04 9.96 -2.94
N GLY A 27 16.06 8.87 -3.71
CA GLY A 27 17.30 8.28 -4.24
C GLY A 27 17.71 6.93 -3.63
N TYR A 28 17.03 6.44 -2.59
CA TYR A 28 17.29 5.08 -2.08
C TYR A 28 16.78 4.02 -3.04
N ASN A 29 17.64 3.16 -3.56
CA ASN A 29 17.28 2.20 -4.61
C ASN A 29 16.48 1.00 -4.08
N SER A 30 16.47 0.77 -2.77
CA SER A 30 15.71 -0.30 -2.14
C SER A 30 15.18 0.07 -0.75
N SER A 31 14.18 -0.70 -0.28
CA SER A 31 13.69 -0.58 1.10
C SER A 31 14.79 -0.91 2.13
N SER A 32 15.71 -1.83 1.78
CA SER A 32 16.83 -2.19 2.66
C SER A 32 17.82 -1.03 2.83
N GLU A 33 18.12 -0.27 1.77
CA GLU A 33 18.95 0.93 1.87
C GLU A 33 18.27 2.02 2.70
N ALA A 34 16.98 2.27 2.46
CA ALA A 34 16.22 3.24 3.25
C ALA A 34 16.14 2.86 4.74
N ARG A 35 15.98 1.57 5.08
CA ARG A 35 16.07 1.10 6.48
C ARG A 35 17.43 1.33 7.11
N LEU A 36 18.52 1.17 6.36
CA LEU A 36 19.85 1.43 6.87
C LEU A 36 20.04 2.93 7.15
N ALA A 37 19.53 3.78 6.26
CA ALA A 37 19.50 5.23 6.47
C ALA A 37 18.70 5.62 7.73
N VAL A 38 17.56 4.97 8.00
CA VAL A 38 16.83 5.15 9.28
C VAL A 38 17.70 4.76 10.47
N GLN A 39 18.35 3.59 10.43
CA GLN A 39 19.22 3.13 11.53
C GLN A 39 20.44 4.05 11.76
N ARG A 40 20.92 4.70 10.71
CA ARG A 40 22.01 5.68 10.76
C ARG A 40 21.53 7.10 11.07
N ASN A 41 20.22 7.29 11.28
CA ASN A 41 19.59 8.59 11.50
C ASN A 41 19.80 9.59 10.35
N GLU A 42 20.01 9.10 9.13
CA GLU A 42 20.05 9.92 7.91
C GLU A 42 18.64 10.35 7.48
N ILE A 43 17.63 9.52 7.75
CA ILE A 43 16.21 9.83 7.59
C ILE A 43 15.43 9.36 8.83
N GLN A 44 14.30 10.01 9.12
CA GLN A 44 13.54 9.79 10.36
C GLN A 44 12.25 8.99 10.15
N TYR A 45 11.87 8.75 8.89
CA TYR A 45 10.68 7.99 8.55
C TYR A 45 10.91 7.19 7.26
N HIS A 46 10.41 5.96 7.24
CA HIS A 46 10.30 5.14 6.04
C HIS A 46 9.07 4.24 6.18
N ASP A 47 8.22 4.17 5.16
CA ASP A 47 7.11 3.21 5.14
C ASP A 47 7.62 1.86 4.62
N GLU A 48 6.97 0.76 5.01
CA GLU A 48 7.39 -0.58 4.64
C GLU A 48 6.21 -1.39 4.13
N THR A 49 6.49 -2.37 3.27
CA THR A 49 5.48 -3.37 2.94
C THR A 49 5.22 -4.25 4.16
N LEU A 50 4.00 -4.74 4.36
CA LEU A 50 3.67 -5.59 5.50
C LEU A 50 4.63 -6.78 5.71
N PRO A 51 5.05 -7.52 4.65
CA PRO A 51 5.97 -8.65 4.84
C PRO A 51 7.36 -8.19 5.29
N ALA A 52 7.86 -7.08 4.74
CA ALA A 52 9.13 -6.49 5.16
C ALA A 52 9.05 -5.96 6.60
N TYR A 53 7.94 -5.34 6.98
CA TYR A 53 7.70 -4.89 8.34
C TYR A 53 7.76 -6.06 9.33
N ARG A 54 6.97 -7.11 9.12
CA ARG A 54 6.89 -8.27 10.02
C ARG A 54 8.19 -9.06 10.10
N SER A 55 8.88 -9.26 8.97
CA SER A 55 10.06 -10.10 8.93
C SER A 55 11.36 -9.37 9.30
N GLN A 56 11.44 -8.05 9.11
CA GLN A 56 12.69 -7.29 9.28
C GLN A 56 12.57 -6.14 10.27
N VAL A 57 11.56 -5.28 10.14
CA VAL A 57 11.47 -4.04 10.94
C VAL A 57 11.01 -4.31 12.36
N GLU A 58 9.93 -5.07 12.52
CA GLU A 58 9.40 -5.42 13.83
C GLU A 58 10.45 -6.10 14.72
N PRO A 59 11.10 -7.21 14.30
CA PRO A 59 12.07 -7.89 15.15
C PRO A 59 13.35 -7.07 15.40
N ASN A 60 13.86 -6.34 14.41
CA ASN A 60 15.20 -5.74 14.50
C ASN A 60 15.20 -4.26 14.86
N MET A 61 14.08 -3.55 14.69
CA MET A 61 14.00 -2.10 14.86
C MET A 61 12.90 -1.67 15.84
N VAL A 62 11.74 -2.33 15.83
CA VAL A 62 10.67 -2.02 16.80
C VAL A 62 10.99 -2.61 18.17
N LYS A 63 11.25 -3.92 18.24
CA LYS A 63 11.54 -4.61 19.51
C LYS A 63 12.84 -4.15 20.18
N THR A 64 13.75 -3.58 19.41
CA THR A 64 15.02 -3.01 19.89
C THR A 64 14.91 -1.53 20.24
N GLY A 65 13.75 -0.90 20.01
CA GLY A 65 13.51 0.50 20.35
C GLY A 65 14.15 1.52 19.40
N ILE A 66 14.59 1.11 18.21
CA ILE A 66 15.16 2.01 17.20
C ILE A 66 14.05 2.83 16.52
N VAL A 67 12.89 2.22 16.26
CA VAL A 67 11.75 2.89 15.61
C VAL A 67 10.43 2.58 16.30
N THR A 68 9.48 3.49 16.16
CA THR A 68 8.10 3.31 16.61
C THR A 68 7.17 3.24 15.40
N PRO A 69 6.39 2.15 15.23
CA PRO A 69 5.38 2.08 14.19
C PRO A 69 4.20 3.01 14.51
N ILE A 70 3.70 3.74 13.51
CA ILE A 70 2.70 4.81 13.72
C ILE A 70 1.32 4.42 13.20
N TYR A 71 1.24 3.95 11.95
CA TYR A 71 -0.01 3.53 11.30
C TYR A 71 0.28 2.60 10.12
N TYR A 72 -0.75 1.96 9.59
CA TYR A 72 -0.71 1.31 8.28
C TYR A 72 -1.61 2.04 7.27
N ASN A 73 -1.27 1.92 5.99
CA ASN A 73 -2.05 2.52 4.91
C ASN A 73 -3.43 1.88 4.80
N ASP A 74 -4.46 2.70 4.58
CA ASP A 74 -5.85 2.24 4.49
C ASP A 74 -6.05 1.14 3.44
N LEU A 75 -6.78 0.08 3.80
CA LEU A 75 -7.30 -0.89 2.83
C LEU A 75 -8.58 -0.32 2.24
N VAL A 76 -8.55 0.04 0.95
CA VAL A 76 -9.69 0.63 0.28
C VAL A 76 -10.43 -0.44 -0.52
N THR A 77 -11.74 -0.58 -0.29
CA THR A 77 -12.59 -1.53 -1.03
C THR A 77 -12.85 -1.06 -2.46
N PRO A 78 -13.33 -1.93 -3.37
CA PRO A 78 -13.79 -1.50 -4.69
C PRO A 78 -14.88 -0.41 -4.65
N GLN A 79 -15.66 -0.37 -3.56
CA GLN A 79 -16.69 0.64 -3.31
C GLN A 79 -16.10 2.00 -2.90
N GLY A 80 -14.83 2.03 -2.48
CA GLY A 80 -14.13 3.23 -2.00
C GLY A 80 -14.14 3.40 -0.48
N ASP A 81 -14.63 2.41 0.26
CA ASP A 81 -14.67 2.42 1.71
C ASP A 81 -13.31 2.01 2.29
N VAL A 82 -12.93 2.60 3.42
CA VAL A 82 -11.73 2.19 4.17
C VAL A 82 -12.10 1.10 5.16
N LYS A 83 -11.39 -0.03 5.10
CA LYS A 83 -11.50 -1.15 6.04
C LYS A 83 -10.24 -1.30 6.87
N ALA A 84 -10.42 -1.78 8.09
CA ALA A 84 -9.30 -2.16 8.94
C ALA A 84 -8.64 -3.44 8.41
N SER A 85 -7.31 -3.48 8.45
CA SER A 85 -6.55 -4.69 8.17
C SER A 85 -6.55 -5.61 9.40
N PRO A 86 -7.03 -6.85 9.30
CA PRO A 86 -6.90 -7.82 10.39
C PRO A 86 -5.46 -8.33 10.54
N ASP A 87 -4.56 -8.03 9.59
CA ASP A 87 -3.17 -8.48 9.63
C ASP A 87 -2.27 -7.53 10.45
N VAL A 88 -2.80 -6.36 10.86
CA VAL A 88 -2.11 -5.35 11.67
C VAL A 88 -3.04 -4.76 12.76
N PRO A 89 -3.67 -5.61 13.61
CA PRO A 89 -4.67 -5.16 14.56
C PRO A 89 -4.13 -4.22 15.65
N GLU A 90 -2.81 -4.20 15.85
CA GLU A 90 -2.15 -3.41 16.88
C GLU A 90 -1.87 -1.96 16.47
N LEU A 91 -2.00 -1.62 15.19
CA LEU A 91 -1.82 -0.26 14.68
C LEU A 91 -3.15 0.31 14.17
N PRO A 92 -3.36 1.63 14.23
CA PRO A 92 -4.47 2.26 13.52
C PRO A 92 -4.19 2.31 12.02
N SER A 93 -5.26 2.34 11.22
CA SER A 93 -5.18 2.78 9.82
C SER A 93 -4.87 4.29 9.76
N PHE A 94 -4.37 4.78 8.63
CA PHE A 94 -4.13 6.22 8.45
C PHE A 94 -5.38 7.05 8.75
N THR A 95 -6.54 6.66 8.22
CA THR A 95 -7.81 7.36 8.45
C THR A 95 -8.24 7.35 9.92
N GLN A 96 -7.98 6.25 10.63
CA GLN A 96 -8.24 6.15 12.07
C GLN A 96 -7.31 7.06 12.87
N LEU A 97 -6.00 7.04 12.59
CA LEU A 97 -5.02 7.93 13.21
C LEU A 97 -5.38 9.40 12.97
N TYR A 98 -5.71 9.77 11.73
CA TYR A 98 -6.12 11.12 11.40
C TYR A 98 -7.32 11.57 12.24
N SER A 99 -8.33 10.71 12.35
CA SER A 99 -9.53 10.99 13.12
C SER A 99 -9.24 11.13 14.62
N GLN A 100 -8.30 10.35 15.15
CA GLN A 100 -7.83 10.48 16.54
C GLN A 100 -7.11 11.82 16.78
N VAL A 101 -6.28 12.26 15.83
CA VAL A 101 -5.49 13.50 15.95
C VAL A 101 -6.36 14.75 15.77
N PHE A 102 -7.28 14.75 14.82
CA PHE A 102 -8.05 15.94 14.43
C PHE A 102 -9.52 15.93 14.87
N GLY A 103 -10.00 14.84 15.47
CA GLY A 103 -11.39 14.69 15.92
C GLY A 103 -12.42 14.58 14.78
N LYS A 104 -11.98 14.43 13.53
CA LYS A 104 -12.82 14.32 12.33
C LYS A 104 -12.15 13.46 11.25
N PRO A 105 -12.92 12.78 10.38
CA PRO A 105 -12.34 12.04 9.27
C PRO A 105 -11.64 12.98 8.27
N PRO A 106 -10.59 12.51 7.58
CA PRO A 106 -9.98 13.25 6.49
C PRO A 106 -10.97 13.39 5.33
N SER A 107 -10.85 14.48 4.57
CA SER A 107 -11.70 14.77 3.41
C SER A 107 -10.98 15.65 2.39
N GLY A 108 -11.60 15.84 1.23
CA GLY A 108 -11.09 16.70 0.15
C GLY A 108 -10.13 15.98 -0.80
N ILE A 109 -9.63 16.72 -1.80
CA ILE A 109 -8.93 16.15 -2.96
C ILE A 109 -7.65 15.38 -2.58
N LYS A 110 -6.92 15.82 -1.56
CA LYS A 110 -5.72 15.11 -1.06
C LYS A 110 -6.05 13.73 -0.50
N TYR A 111 -7.18 13.61 0.19
CA TYR A 111 -7.62 12.33 0.74
C TYR A 111 -8.18 11.40 -0.35
N GLU A 112 -8.94 11.93 -1.30
CA GLU A 112 -9.37 11.15 -2.47
C GLU A 112 -8.18 10.66 -3.30
N ALA A 113 -7.16 11.49 -3.48
CA ALA A 113 -5.90 11.12 -4.11
C ALA A 113 -5.14 10.05 -3.32
N LEU A 114 -5.10 10.15 -1.97
CA LEU A 114 -4.48 9.14 -1.12
C LEU A 114 -5.20 7.79 -1.25
N LYS A 115 -6.55 7.78 -1.23
CA LYS A 115 -7.34 6.57 -1.45
C LYS A 115 -7.05 5.97 -2.82
N ALA A 116 -7.04 6.76 -3.89
CA ALA A 116 -6.72 6.28 -5.23
C ALA A 116 -5.31 5.67 -5.32
N ALA A 117 -4.32 6.33 -4.72
CA ALA A 117 -2.96 5.83 -4.64
C ALA A 117 -2.86 4.54 -3.80
N ASN A 118 -3.63 4.42 -2.71
CA ASN A 118 -3.74 3.20 -1.91
C ASN A 118 -4.37 2.04 -2.69
N ILE A 119 -5.45 2.26 -3.45
CA ILE A 119 -6.03 1.19 -4.28
C ILE A 119 -5.00 0.67 -5.29
N SER A 120 -4.30 1.57 -5.98
CA SER A 120 -3.27 1.21 -6.95
C SER A 120 -2.10 0.44 -6.30
N ASN A 121 -1.60 0.90 -5.15
CA ASN A 121 -0.44 0.30 -4.50
C ASN A 121 -0.79 -0.97 -3.73
N VAL A 122 -1.83 -0.93 -2.90
CA VAL A 122 -2.13 -1.99 -1.95
C VAL A 122 -2.91 -3.11 -2.62
N ASN A 123 -3.87 -2.78 -3.49
CA ASN A 123 -4.74 -3.78 -4.09
C ASN A 123 -4.23 -4.28 -5.45
N MET A 124 -3.40 -3.50 -6.16
CA MET A 124 -2.88 -3.86 -7.49
C MET A 124 -1.35 -3.99 -7.57
N SER A 125 -0.62 -4.06 -6.46
CA SER A 125 0.86 -4.21 -6.48
C SER A 125 1.36 -5.52 -7.08
N ARG A 126 0.50 -6.56 -7.12
CA ARG A 126 0.82 -7.89 -7.64
C ARG A 126 -0.36 -8.40 -8.46
N VAL A 127 -0.35 -8.06 -9.75
CA VAL A 127 -1.37 -8.51 -10.71
C VAL A 127 -0.80 -9.58 -11.61
N ILE A 128 -1.65 -10.55 -11.97
CA ILE A 128 -1.36 -11.56 -12.96
C ILE A 128 -2.34 -11.35 -14.10
N LEU A 129 -1.80 -11.08 -15.29
CA LEU A 129 -2.57 -10.70 -16.46
C LEU A 129 -2.26 -11.67 -17.60
N LEU A 130 -3.29 -11.96 -18.39
CA LEU A 130 -3.14 -12.66 -19.66
C LEU A 130 -3.23 -11.63 -20.81
N PRO A 131 -2.54 -11.87 -21.94
CA PRO A 131 -2.66 -11.00 -23.11
C PRO A 131 -4.11 -10.86 -23.61
N PRO A 132 -4.47 -9.73 -24.23
CA PRO A 132 -5.75 -9.60 -24.93
C PRO A 132 -5.94 -10.72 -25.96
N GLY A 133 -7.15 -11.30 -26.02
CA GLY A 133 -7.45 -12.41 -26.93
C GLY A 133 -7.00 -13.79 -26.45
N SER A 134 -6.47 -13.93 -25.23
CA SER A 134 -6.16 -15.24 -24.65
C SER A 134 -7.41 -16.14 -24.61
N PRO A 135 -7.26 -17.47 -24.81
CA PRO A 135 -8.40 -18.39 -24.79
C PRO A 135 -9.19 -18.29 -23.47
N PRO A 136 -10.54 -18.24 -23.52
CA PRO A 136 -11.36 -18.17 -22.31
C PRO A 136 -11.03 -19.27 -21.29
N ASP A 137 -10.76 -20.48 -21.77
CA ASP A 137 -10.42 -21.64 -20.93
C ASP A 137 -9.09 -21.44 -20.17
N ALA A 138 -8.10 -20.78 -20.80
CA ALA A 138 -6.84 -20.47 -20.14
C ALA A 138 -7.03 -19.44 -19.02
N ALA A 139 -7.86 -18.42 -19.26
CA ALA A 139 -8.21 -17.43 -18.23
C ALA A 139 -9.00 -18.05 -17.08
N ALA A 140 -9.94 -18.96 -17.39
CA ALA A 140 -10.69 -19.70 -16.38
C ALA A 140 -9.78 -20.61 -15.55
N ALA A 141 -8.88 -21.36 -16.19
CA ALA A 141 -7.92 -22.24 -15.51
C ALA A 141 -7.00 -21.46 -14.57
N LEU A 142 -6.46 -20.31 -15.02
CA LEU A 142 -5.60 -19.47 -14.19
C LEU A 142 -6.35 -18.90 -12.98
N ARG A 143 -7.58 -18.41 -13.18
CA ARG A 143 -8.44 -17.94 -12.08
C ARG A 143 -8.69 -19.05 -11.05
N GLN A 144 -9.04 -20.24 -11.53
CA GLN A 144 -9.31 -21.38 -10.67
C GLN A 144 -8.06 -21.81 -9.88
N ALA A 145 -6.88 -21.77 -10.50
CA ALA A 145 -5.62 -22.09 -9.83
C ALA A 145 -5.37 -21.18 -8.61
N PHE A 146 -5.60 -19.86 -8.74
CA PHE A 146 -5.44 -18.93 -7.61
C PHE A 146 -6.53 -19.09 -6.54
N VAL A 147 -7.76 -19.43 -6.93
CA VAL A 147 -8.82 -19.77 -5.97
C VAL A 147 -8.46 -21.00 -5.15
N SER A 148 -7.90 -22.03 -5.81
CA SER A 148 -7.42 -23.23 -5.13
C SER A 148 -6.22 -22.95 -4.23
N LEU A 149 -5.22 -22.20 -4.74
CA LEU A 149 -4.03 -21.83 -3.96
C LEU A 149 -4.37 -21.01 -2.72
N ALA A 150 -5.38 -20.13 -2.80
CA ALA A 150 -5.87 -19.36 -1.65
C ALA A 150 -6.39 -20.22 -0.49
N ARG A 151 -6.73 -21.48 -0.76
CA ARG A 151 -7.31 -22.45 0.18
C ARG A 151 -6.35 -23.60 0.50
N ASP A 152 -5.17 -23.62 -0.13
CA ASP A 152 -4.17 -24.66 0.06
C ASP A 152 -3.48 -24.48 1.42
N GLU A 153 -3.67 -25.43 2.32
CA GLU A 153 -3.19 -25.33 3.70
C GLU A 153 -1.66 -25.34 3.79
N GLU A 154 -0.98 -26.06 2.90
CA GLU A 154 0.48 -26.13 2.85
C GLU A 154 1.05 -24.78 2.41
N PHE A 155 0.52 -24.20 1.33
CA PHE A 155 0.87 -22.85 0.89
C PHE A 155 0.62 -21.81 1.97
N LEU A 156 -0.54 -21.85 2.63
CA LEU A 156 -0.88 -20.89 3.69
C LEU A 156 0.04 -21.04 4.91
N ALA A 157 0.40 -22.27 5.29
CA ALA A 157 1.34 -22.53 6.38
C ALA A 157 2.74 -22.00 6.03
N ASP A 158 3.22 -22.26 4.82
CA ASP A 158 4.52 -21.78 4.37
C ASP A 158 4.57 -20.26 4.20
N ALA A 159 3.53 -19.65 3.67
CA ALA A 159 3.42 -18.19 3.58
C ALA A 159 3.48 -17.54 4.97
N LYS A 160 2.75 -18.08 5.95
CA LYS A 160 2.81 -17.60 7.34
C LYS A 160 4.18 -17.83 7.98
N ARG A 161 4.85 -18.93 7.65
CA ARG A 161 6.19 -19.24 8.17
C ARG A 161 7.26 -18.29 7.63
N VAL A 162 7.26 -18.08 6.31
CA VAL A 162 8.30 -17.32 5.59
C VAL A 162 7.99 -15.83 5.59
N MET A 163 6.78 -15.47 5.16
CA MET A 163 6.39 -14.07 4.94
C MET A 163 5.74 -13.43 6.16
N ARG A 164 5.37 -14.23 7.18
CA ARG A 164 4.63 -13.79 8.38
C ARG A 164 3.26 -13.19 8.07
N PHE A 165 2.73 -13.46 6.88
CA PHE A 165 1.36 -13.15 6.49
C PHE A 165 0.88 -14.17 5.44
N ALA A 166 -0.44 -14.28 5.26
CA ALA A 166 -1.04 -15.08 4.21
C ALA A 166 -1.58 -14.17 3.10
N PRO A 167 -1.13 -14.33 1.83
CA PRO A 167 -1.67 -13.60 0.70
C PRO A 167 -3.17 -13.84 0.52
N ARG A 168 -3.89 -12.78 0.14
CA ARG A 168 -5.28 -12.86 -0.31
C ARG A 168 -5.32 -12.54 -1.78
N PHE A 169 -5.97 -13.39 -2.55
CA PHE A 169 -6.08 -13.23 -4.00
C PHE A 169 -7.47 -12.70 -4.35
N GLY A 170 -7.54 -11.50 -4.92
CA GLY A 170 -8.72 -11.07 -5.64
C GLY A 170 -8.74 -11.78 -6.99
N THR A 171 -9.77 -12.59 -7.25
CA THR A 171 -9.90 -13.35 -8.50
C THR A 171 -11.26 -13.13 -9.15
N GLY A 172 -11.33 -13.29 -10.48
CA GLY A 172 -12.58 -13.19 -11.22
C GLY A 172 -13.20 -11.80 -11.16
N GLU A 173 -14.50 -11.73 -10.91
CA GLU A 173 -15.28 -10.49 -10.99
C GLU A 173 -14.80 -9.40 -10.01
N GLU A 174 -14.36 -9.79 -8.81
CA GLU A 174 -13.82 -8.83 -7.84
C GLU A 174 -12.55 -8.15 -8.37
N ALA A 175 -11.66 -8.92 -8.99
CA ALA A 175 -10.43 -8.41 -9.60
C ALA A 175 -10.76 -7.50 -10.80
N ASP A 176 -11.73 -7.89 -11.63
CA ASP A 176 -12.16 -7.12 -12.79
C ASP A 176 -12.78 -5.77 -12.35
N ARG A 177 -13.64 -5.75 -11.32
CA ARG A 177 -14.21 -4.52 -10.76
C ARG A 177 -13.14 -3.60 -10.17
N LEU A 178 -12.18 -4.16 -9.44
CA LEU A 178 -11.06 -3.41 -8.87
C LEU A 178 -10.21 -2.79 -9.98
N TYR A 179 -9.89 -3.56 -11.03
CA TYR A 179 -9.16 -3.07 -12.20
C TYR A 179 -9.90 -1.90 -12.86
N GLN A 180 -11.20 -2.05 -13.13
CA GLN A 180 -12.00 -0.98 -13.73
C GLN A 180 -12.04 0.27 -12.85
N LYS A 181 -12.16 0.12 -11.53
CA LYS A 181 -12.15 1.26 -10.59
C LYS A 181 -10.84 2.05 -10.66
N VAL A 182 -9.71 1.38 -10.79
CA VAL A 182 -8.40 2.03 -10.91
C VAL A 182 -8.23 2.69 -12.27
N MET A 183 -8.65 2.03 -13.35
CA MET A 183 -8.57 2.59 -14.71
C MET A 183 -9.53 3.77 -14.93
N GLN A 184 -10.61 3.84 -14.16
CA GLN A 184 -11.64 4.88 -14.23
C GLN A 184 -11.56 5.85 -13.04
N ALA A 185 -10.36 6.07 -12.48
CA ALA A 185 -10.17 7.07 -11.45
C ALA A 185 -10.66 8.46 -11.95
N PRO A 186 -11.36 9.25 -11.10
CA PRO A 186 -11.91 10.53 -11.53
C PRO A 186 -10.84 11.46 -12.11
N ALA A 187 -11.18 12.16 -13.20
CA ALA A 187 -10.24 13.04 -13.90
C ALA A 187 -9.63 14.12 -12.98
N GLU A 188 -10.42 14.64 -12.05
CA GLU A 188 -9.97 15.61 -11.04
C GLU A 188 -8.85 15.02 -10.16
N VAL A 189 -9.01 13.78 -9.69
CA VAL A 189 -7.99 13.08 -8.88
C VAL A 189 -6.74 12.82 -9.69
N LEU A 190 -6.87 12.38 -10.95
CA LEU A 190 -5.74 12.17 -11.85
C LEU A 190 -4.98 13.46 -12.15
N ASN A 191 -5.69 14.56 -12.40
CA ASN A 191 -5.09 15.85 -12.65
C ASN A 191 -4.36 16.38 -11.41
N PHE A 192 -4.98 16.25 -10.24
CA PHE A 192 -4.34 16.59 -8.98
C PHE A 192 -3.07 15.77 -8.74
N LEU A 193 -3.12 14.45 -8.92
CA LEU A 193 -1.96 13.56 -8.76
C LEU A 193 -0.81 13.94 -9.69
N ARG A 194 -1.08 14.25 -10.97
CA ARG A 194 -0.07 14.72 -11.92
C ARG A 194 0.61 16.00 -11.43
N GLN A 195 -0.18 17.01 -11.07
CA GLN A 195 0.33 18.27 -10.55
C GLN A 195 1.15 18.07 -9.27
N PHE A 196 0.68 17.20 -8.38
CA PHE A 196 1.35 16.88 -7.12
C PHE A 196 2.69 16.15 -7.30
N ILE A 197 2.82 15.34 -8.36
CA ILE A 197 4.08 14.71 -8.75
C ILE A 197 5.03 15.75 -9.34
N ASP A 198 4.55 16.61 -10.24
CA ASP A 198 5.36 17.61 -10.93
C ASP A 198 5.95 18.67 -9.99
N GLN A 199 5.26 19.01 -8.89
CA GLN A 199 5.74 19.96 -7.88
C GLN A 199 7.10 19.59 -7.26
N VAL A 200 7.45 18.29 -7.27
CA VAL A 200 8.67 17.78 -6.62
C VAL A 200 9.78 17.47 -7.64
N LYS A 201 9.52 17.65 -8.95
CA LYS A 201 10.45 17.38 -10.06
C LYS A 201 11.58 18.42 -10.19
N LYS A 202 12.06 18.98 -9.08
CA LYS A 202 13.18 19.94 -9.10
C LYS A 202 14.48 19.30 -9.54
#